data_AF-A0A7K6RGB6-F1
#
_entry.id   AF-A0A7K6RGB6-F1
#
_cell.length_a   1.000
_cell.length_b   1.000
_cell.length_c   1.000
_cell.angle_alpha   90.00
_cell.angle_beta   90.00
_cell.angle_gamma   90.00
#
_symmetry.space_group_name_H-M   'P 1'
#
loop_
_entity.id
_entity.type
_entity.pdbx_description
1 polymer ?
#
loop_
_entity_poly.entity_id
_entity_poly.type
_entity_poly.pdbx_seq_one_letter_code
_entity_poly.pdbx_strand_id
1 'polypeptide(L)'
;QTRGRYKSKLYSATDCFLGLTMEQKCELAERALMEMKDETQRMKEDSEQTLQNLEAVLEEADVWWADVKKAIGDFEEDLISTISSKKGNIIASEKLLRYLEGKNRQRDLLREKLHAKNYVLMGYKKKLQQQLRQDWMGETICEVRLQQLHIRNAQCQEKTDLKNQELLQLKLTLGKMVKVLNLYKRKLHDAMEMSKSLMKDVSHRKELLEEIEREAAHVEEQRAEAESVNRQLRKQLSDYRVPSVLSYVRKIMAVSDLEKSLKAWETKVAVAKVS
;
A
#
# COMPACT_ATOMS: atom_id res chain seq x y z
N GLN A 1 105.09 62.01 -66.80
CA GLN A 1 104.92 61.42 -65.45
C GLN A 1 103.47 60.93 -65.36
N THR A 2 103.18 59.65 -65.59
CA THR A 2 103.10 58.56 -64.58
C THR A 2 102.13 58.96 -63.46
N ARG A 3 100.98 58.34 -63.17
CA ARG A 3 100.48 56.94 -63.09
C ARG A 3 98.95 57.13 -62.92
N GLY A 4 98.02 56.22 -63.16
CA GLY A 4 98.03 54.77 -63.13
C GLY A 4 96.57 54.34 -62.85
N ARG A 5 96.11 53.40 -63.67
CA ARG A 5 94.85 52.64 -63.65
C ARG A 5 94.45 52.14 -62.24
N TYR A 6 93.18 52.24 -61.87
CA TYR A 6 92.48 51.20 -61.11
C TYR A 6 91.04 51.05 -61.61
N LYS A 7 90.74 49.85 -62.13
CA LYS A 7 89.37 49.37 -62.39
C LYS A 7 88.77 48.98 -61.04
N SER A 8 87.50 49.29 -60.82
CA SER A 8 86.63 48.41 -60.02
C SER A 8 85.27 48.31 -60.68
N LYS A 9 84.93 47.08 -61.02
CA LYS A 9 83.63 46.60 -61.48
C LYS A 9 83.08 45.80 -60.31
N LEU A 10 81.77 45.92 -60.08
CA LEU A 10 80.89 45.04 -59.30
C LEU A 10 80.47 45.51 -57.88
N TYR A 11 79.16 45.71 -57.79
CA TYR A 11 78.24 45.39 -56.70
C TYR A 11 78.50 45.95 -55.30
N SER A 12 77.62 46.87 -54.89
CA SER A 12 76.92 46.69 -53.61
C SER A 12 75.59 47.45 -53.58
N ALA A 13 74.56 46.73 -53.13
CA ALA A 13 73.41 47.23 -52.39
C ALA A 13 72.39 48.09 -53.17
N THR A 14 71.44 47.39 -53.78
CA THR A 14 70.02 47.50 -53.42
C THR A 14 69.71 48.59 -52.39
N ASP A 15 69.29 49.76 -52.85
CA ASP A 15 68.42 50.67 -52.08
C ASP A 15 67.69 51.66 -53.02
N CYS A 16 67.33 51.19 -54.23
CA CYS A 16 66.22 51.79 -54.94
C CYS A 16 64.94 51.19 -54.35
N PHE A 17 64.24 51.97 -53.54
CA PHE A 17 62.86 51.74 -53.12
C PHE A 17 62.05 51.15 -54.28
N LEU A 18 61.84 49.84 -54.27
CA LEU A 18 60.84 49.20 -55.12
C LEU A 18 59.48 49.55 -54.52
N GLY A 19 58.99 50.74 -54.89
CA GLY A 19 57.63 51.15 -54.58
C GLY A 19 56.66 50.12 -55.12
N LEU A 20 55.62 49.81 -54.34
CA LEU A 20 54.52 48.94 -54.78
C LEU A 20 54.02 49.37 -56.15
N THR A 21 53.80 48.40 -57.03
CA THR A 21 53.17 48.64 -58.33
C THR A 21 51.76 49.19 -58.13
N MET A 22 51.22 49.92 -59.12
CA MET A 22 49.90 50.52 -58.98
C MET A 22 48.81 49.47 -58.73
N GLU A 23 48.95 48.29 -59.34
CA GLU A 23 48.07 47.13 -59.14
C GLU A 23 48.13 46.60 -57.71
N GLN A 24 49.33 46.41 -57.14
CA GLN A 24 49.49 46.03 -55.73
C GLN A 24 48.95 47.07 -54.75
N LYS A 25 49.01 48.36 -55.10
CA LYS A 25 48.39 49.43 -54.30
C LYS A 25 46.86 49.37 -54.36
N CYS A 26 46.29 49.08 -55.53
CA CYS A 26 44.86 48.86 -55.70
C CYS A 26 44.39 47.62 -54.92
N GLU A 27 45.09 46.49 -55.01
CA GLU A 27 44.79 45.28 -54.23
C GLU A 27 44.85 45.51 -52.73
N LEU A 28 45.88 46.23 -52.25
CA LEU A 28 46.00 46.59 -50.83
C LEU A 28 44.85 47.51 -50.40
N ALA A 29 44.48 48.48 -51.22
CA ALA A 29 43.36 49.38 -50.95
C ALA A 29 42.02 48.64 -50.93
N GLU A 30 41.79 47.69 -51.86
CA GLU A 30 40.60 46.84 -51.89
C GLU A 30 40.52 45.92 -50.67
N ARG A 31 41.64 45.30 -50.27
CA ARG A 31 41.70 44.49 -49.05
C ARG A 31 41.41 45.31 -47.80
N ALA A 32 42.06 46.46 -47.65
CA ALA A 32 41.80 47.37 -46.53
C ALA A 32 40.34 47.86 -46.50
N LEU A 33 39.73 48.06 -47.67
CA LEU A 33 38.32 48.45 -47.80
C LEU A 33 37.39 47.29 -47.41
N MET A 34 37.73 46.04 -47.77
CA MET A 34 36.98 44.85 -47.33
C MET A 34 37.09 44.64 -45.82
N GLU A 35 38.30 44.74 -45.26
CA GLU A 35 38.53 44.64 -43.81
C GLU A 35 37.77 45.72 -43.04
N MET A 36 37.78 46.97 -43.54
CA MET A 36 37.00 48.07 -42.95
C MET A 36 35.49 47.79 -43.02
N LYS A 37 34.99 47.25 -44.14
CA LYS A 37 33.57 46.88 -44.26
C LYS A 37 33.19 45.79 -43.27
N ASP A 38 34.01 44.76 -43.14
CA ASP A 38 33.77 43.65 -42.21
C ASP A 38 33.84 44.11 -40.75
N GLU A 39 34.78 45.00 -40.40
CA GLU A 39 34.85 45.62 -39.08
C GLU A 39 33.63 46.52 -38.81
N THR A 40 33.20 47.30 -39.80
CA THR A 40 32.00 48.14 -39.69
C THR A 40 30.75 47.30 -39.48
N GLN A 41 30.63 46.18 -40.19
CA GLN A 41 29.50 45.26 -40.06
C GLN A 41 29.49 44.57 -38.69
N ARG A 42 30.65 44.09 -38.21
CA ARG A 42 30.79 43.54 -36.85
C ARG A 42 30.42 44.56 -35.78
N MET A 43 30.96 45.78 -35.88
CA MET A 43 30.63 46.87 -34.97
C MET A 43 29.12 47.18 -34.96
N LYS A 44 28.49 47.14 -36.13
CA LYS A 44 27.04 47.35 -36.27
C LYS A 44 26.25 46.24 -35.57
N GLU A 45 26.58 44.97 -35.82
CA GLU A 45 25.94 43.82 -35.18
C GLU A 45 26.10 43.85 -33.65
N ASP A 46 27.31 44.16 -33.15
CA ASP A 46 27.57 44.30 -31.71
C ASP A 46 26.77 45.45 -31.10
N SER A 47 26.66 46.58 -31.81
CA SER A 47 25.87 47.73 -31.37
C SER A 47 24.37 47.43 -31.34
N GLU A 48 23.84 46.71 -32.34
CA GLU A 48 22.45 46.28 -32.39
C GLU A 48 22.12 45.28 -31.26
N GLN A 49 23.01 44.32 -31.02
CA GLN A 49 22.86 43.37 -29.91
C GLN A 49 22.89 44.07 -28.55
N THR A 50 23.76 45.07 -28.38
CA THR A 50 23.84 45.88 -27.17
C THR A 50 22.55 46.70 -26.98
N LEU A 51 22.05 47.31 -28.05
CA LEU A 51 20.80 48.07 -28.04
C LEU A 51 19.61 47.20 -27.65
N GLN A 52 19.46 46.01 -28.25
CA GLN A 52 18.40 45.05 -27.89
C GLN A 52 18.48 44.63 -26.41
N ASN A 53 19.69 44.41 -25.89
CA ASN A 53 19.87 44.08 -24.48
C ASN A 53 19.47 45.24 -23.56
N LEU A 54 19.82 46.47 -23.91
CA LEU A 54 19.43 47.66 -23.16
C LEU A 54 17.91 47.89 -23.20
N GLU A 55 17.28 47.71 -24.35
CA GLU A 55 15.81 47.76 -24.49
C GLU A 55 15.14 46.72 -23.59
N ALA A 56 15.60 45.47 -23.59
CA ALA A 56 15.06 44.41 -22.73
C ALA A 56 15.21 44.75 -21.23
N VAL A 57 16.33 45.36 -20.82
CA VAL A 57 16.55 45.81 -19.44
C VAL A 57 15.62 46.97 -19.07
N LEU A 58 15.37 47.90 -19.99
CA LEU A 58 14.44 49.01 -19.78
C LEU A 58 13.00 48.48 -19.62
N GLU A 59 12.56 47.57 -20.50
CA GLU A 59 11.26 46.92 -20.38
C GLU A 59 11.10 46.18 -19.05
N GLU A 60 12.14 45.46 -18.61
CA GLU A 60 12.14 44.82 -17.30
C GLU A 60 12.00 45.86 -16.18
N ALA A 61 12.80 46.93 -16.20
CA ALA A 61 12.74 47.98 -15.18
C ALA A 61 11.36 48.65 -15.10
N ASP A 62 10.70 48.87 -16.24
CA ASP A 62 9.35 49.43 -16.30
C ASP A 62 8.30 48.50 -15.67
N VAL A 63 8.39 47.20 -15.94
CA VAL A 63 7.52 46.19 -15.32
C VAL A 63 7.74 46.14 -13.81
N TRP A 64 9.00 46.12 -13.36
CA TRP A 64 9.35 46.15 -11.94
C TRP A 64 8.82 47.41 -11.25
N TRP A 65 8.93 48.57 -11.90
CA TRP A 65 8.43 49.83 -11.36
C TRP A 65 6.90 49.84 -11.22
N ALA A 66 6.18 49.30 -12.20
CA ALA A 66 4.74 49.13 -12.15
C ALA A 66 4.33 48.19 -11.00
N ASP A 67 5.02 47.07 -10.83
CA ASP A 67 4.77 46.10 -9.77
C ASP A 67 5.03 46.70 -8.37
N VAL A 68 6.11 47.47 -8.20
CA VAL A 68 6.41 48.16 -6.94
C VAL A 68 5.34 49.19 -6.61
N LYS A 69 4.94 50.02 -7.58
CA LYS A 69 3.85 50.99 -7.38
C LYS A 69 2.55 50.32 -6.96
N LYS A 70 2.19 49.21 -7.62
CA LYS A 70 1.03 48.43 -7.26
C LYS A 70 1.16 47.83 -5.85
N ALA A 71 2.32 47.27 -5.51
CA ALA A 71 2.56 46.70 -4.18
C ALA A 71 2.47 47.75 -3.06
N ILE A 72 2.89 48.99 -3.33
CA ILE A 72 2.70 50.12 -2.41
C ILE A 72 1.21 50.43 -2.24
N GLY A 73 0.47 50.59 -3.35
CA GLY A 73 -0.98 50.85 -3.30
C GLY A 73 -1.76 49.74 -2.58
N ASP A 74 -1.52 48.48 -2.93
CA ASP A 74 -2.11 47.31 -2.25
C ASP A 74 -1.82 47.33 -0.74
N PHE A 75 -0.59 47.72 -0.33
CA PHE A 75 -0.23 47.80 1.08
C PHE A 75 -0.97 48.91 1.83
N GLU A 76 -1.07 50.09 1.21
CA GLU A 76 -1.79 51.24 1.78
C GLU A 76 -3.30 50.94 1.93
N GLU A 77 -3.91 50.36 0.90
CA GLU A 77 -5.33 49.98 0.90
C GLU A 77 -5.60 48.81 1.84
N ASP A 78 -4.90 47.68 1.71
CA ASP A 78 -5.24 46.46 2.46
C ASP A 78 -4.86 46.55 3.94
N LEU A 79 -3.74 47.21 4.26
CA LEU A 79 -3.16 47.18 5.60
C LEU A 79 -3.34 48.49 6.37
N ILE A 80 -2.99 49.63 5.78
CA ILE A 80 -3.04 50.93 6.50
C ILE A 80 -4.49 51.35 6.75
N SER A 81 -5.36 51.28 5.74
CA SER A 81 -6.79 51.61 5.90
C SER A 81 -7.49 50.69 6.92
N THR A 82 -7.12 49.41 6.93
CA THR A 82 -7.71 48.36 7.77
C THR A 82 -7.24 48.43 9.24
N ILE A 83 -6.05 48.98 9.49
CA ILE A 83 -5.50 49.15 10.85
C ILE A 83 -5.93 50.49 11.45
N SER A 84 -6.07 51.56 10.65
CA SER A 84 -6.51 52.88 11.09
C SER A 84 -7.89 52.88 11.78
N SER A 85 -8.77 51.94 11.41
CA SER A 85 -10.16 51.87 11.91
C SER A 85 -10.36 51.13 13.25
N LYS A 86 -9.38 50.36 13.76
CA LYS A 86 -9.55 49.54 14.99
C LYS A 86 -8.44 49.80 16.00
N LYS A 87 -8.81 50.42 17.13
CA LYS A 87 -7.91 50.79 18.24
C LYS A 87 -7.46 49.55 19.03
N GLY A 88 -6.33 48.95 18.66
CA GLY A 88 -5.70 47.86 19.41
C GLY A 88 -4.40 47.35 18.78
N ASN A 89 -3.25 47.57 19.44
CA ASN A 89 -1.91 47.27 18.91
C ASN A 89 -1.68 45.79 18.56
N ILE A 90 -2.32 44.87 19.30
CA ILE A 90 -2.20 43.41 19.07
C ILE A 90 -2.93 42.98 17.79
N ILE A 91 -4.06 43.63 17.46
CA ILE A 91 -4.83 43.33 16.25
C ILE A 91 -4.10 43.86 15.01
N ALA A 92 -3.35 44.97 15.15
CA ALA A 92 -2.55 45.54 14.08
C ALA A 92 -1.37 44.63 13.68
N SER A 93 -0.66 44.06 14.66
CA SER A 93 0.48 43.16 14.38
C SER A 93 0.03 41.83 13.78
N GLU A 94 -1.09 41.25 14.23
CA GLU A 94 -1.64 40.01 13.65
C GLU A 94 -2.07 40.20 12.19
N LYS A 95 -2.70 41.33 11.87
CA LYS A 95 -3.08 41.67 10.49
C LYS A 95 -1.86 41.86 9.59
N LEU A 96 -0.82 42.52 10.09
CA LEU A 96 0.43 42.69 9.36
C LEU A 96 1.10 41.34 9.06
N LEU A 97 1.13 40.44 10.05
CA LEU A 97 1.66 39.09 9.85
C LEU A 97 0.88 38.34 8.77
N ARG A 98 -0.46 38.37 8.83
CA ARG A 98 -1.34 37.69 7.85
C ARG A 98 -1.17 38.25 6.43
N TYR A 99 -1.01 39.56 6.29
CA TYR A 99 -0.72 40.20 5.01
C TYR A 99 0.62 39.73 4.43
N LEU A 100 1.68 39.73 5.24
CA LEU A 100 3.01 39.28 4.81
C LEU A 100 3.00 37.80 4.42
N GLU A 101 2.32 36.94 5.18
CA GLU A 101 2.13 35.52 4.85
C GLU A 101 1.38 35.35 3.52
N GLY A 102 0.31 36.12 3.29
CA GLY A 102 -0.45 36.11 2.04
C GLY A 102 0.41 36.50 0.84
N LYS A 103 1.16 37.61 0.93
CA LYS A 103 2.07 38.07 -0.13
C LYS A 103 3.21 37.08 -0.37
N ASN A 104 3.75 36.46 0.68
CA ASN A 104 4.75 35.40 0.54
C ASN A 104 4.21 34.20 -0.25
N ARG A 105 3.01 33.71 0.09
CA ARG A 105 2.36 32.62 -0.65
C ARG A 105 2.13 32.97 -2.12
N GLN A 106 1.66 34.19 -2.42
CA GLN A 106 1.49 34.65 -3.80
C GLN A 106 2.81 34.68 -4.57
N ARG A 107 3.89 35.16 -3.94
CA ARG A 107 5.24 35.17 -4.54
C ARG A 107 5.76 33.76 -4.81
N ASP A 108 5.51 32.81 -3.90
CA ASP A 108 5.92 31.41 -4.10
C ASP A 108 5.16 30.76 -5.26
N LEU A 109 3.84 31.00 -5.37
CA LEU A 109 3.04 30.54 -6.53
C LEU A 109 3.54 31.13 -7.85
N LEU A 110 3.89 32.42 -7.87
CA LEU A 110 4.46 33.05 -9.06
C LEU A 110 5.83 32.46 -9.41
N ARG A 111 6.68 32.20 -8.41
CA ARG A 111 7.97 31.55 -8.58
C ARG A 111 7.83 30.17 -9.23
N GLU A 112 6.91 29.34 -8.75
CA GLU A 112 6.64 28.02 -9.32
C GLU A 112 6.17 28.12 -10.78
N LYS A 113 5.24 29.04 -11.07
CA LYS A 113 4.76 29.30 -12.43
C LYS A 113 5.89 29.73 -13.36
N LEU A 114 6.77 30.63 -12.92
CA LEU A 114 7.92 31.09 -13.69
C LEU A 114 8.95 29.97 -13.89
N HIS A 115 9.22 29.15 -12.88
CA HIS A 115 10.11 27.99 -13.02
C HIS A 115 9.58 26.99 -14.06
N ALA A 116 8.28 26.68 -14.03
CA ALA A 116 7.66 25.79 -15.02
C ALA A 116 7.77 26.38 -16.44
N LYS A 117 7.49 27.67 -16.62
CA LYS A 117 7.62 28.36 -17.92
C LYS A 117 9.08 28.38 -18.40
N ASN A 118 10.03 28.67 -17.51
CA ASN A 118 11.46 28.67 -17.83
C ASN A 118 11.94 27.27 -18.24
N TYR A 119 11.51 26.22 -17.54
CA TYR A 119 11.84 24.84 -17.89
C TYR A 119 11.37 24.48 -19.31
N VAL A 120 10.13 24.85 -19.68
CA VAL A 120 9.58 24.64 -21.02
C VAL A 120 10.36 25.42 -22.07
N LEU A 121 10.63 26.72 -21.84
CA LEU A 121 11.39 27.56 -22.76
C LEU A 121 12.83 27.07 -22.94
N MET A 122 13.48 26.62 -21.87
CA MET A 122 14.82 26.01 -21.94
C MET A 122 14.81 24.73 -22.79
N GLY A 123 13.77 23.91 -22.68
CA GLY A 123 13.57 22.75 -23.56
C GLY A 123 13.42 23.16 -25.02
N TYR A 124 12.62 24.20 -25.30
CA TYR A 124 12.41 24.72 -26.65
C TYR A 124 13.70 25.32 -27.26
N LYS A 125 14.44 26.13 -26.50
CA LYS A 125 15.75 26.67 -26.89
C LYS A 125 16.72 25.55 -27.29
N LYS A 126 16.81 24.48 -26.48
CA LYS A 126 17.66 23.32 -26.79
C LYS A 126 17.25 22.62 -28.09
N LYS A 127 15.94 22.48 -28.34
CA LYS A 127 15.43 21.89 -29.60
C LYS A 127 15.81 22.74 -30.81
N LEU A 128 15.59 24.06 -30.76
CA LEU A 128 15.97 24.98 -31.85
C LEU A 128 17.48 24.98 -32.10
N GLN A 129 18.29 25.01 -31.02
CA GLN A 129 19.75 24.90 -31.14
C GLN A 129 20.19 23.56 -31.75
N GLN A 130 19.47 22.48 -31.47
CA GLN A 130 19.72 21.19 -32.08
C GLN A 130 19.36 21.20 -33.57
N GLN A 131 18.21 21.75 -33.96
CA GLN A 131 17.81 21.89 -35.36
C GLN A 131 18.83 22.70 -36.14
N LEU A 132 19.25 23.85 -35.62
CA LEU A 132 20.31 24.65 -36.25
C LEU A 132 21.58 23.82 -36.43
N ARG A 133 22.04 23.10 -35.40
CA ARG A 133 23.22 22.21 -35.51
C ARG A 133 23.04 21.06 -36.50
N GLN A 134 21.82 20.57 -36.72
CA GLN A 134 21.51 19.57 -37.72
C GLN A 134 21.59 20.16 -39.13
N ASP A 135 21.14 21.40 -39.33
CA ASP A 135 21.32 22.12 -40.59
C ASP A 135 22.82 22.36 -40.90
N TRP A 136 23.64 22.56 -39.85
CA TRP A 136 25.10 22.71 -39.98
C TRP A 136 25.88 21.40 -40.15
N MET A 137 25.33 20.24 -39.75
CA MET A 137 25.98 18.91 -39.88
C MET A 137 25.14 18.03 -40.82
N GLY A 138 25.52 17.98 -42.10
CA GLY A 138 24.81 17.32 -43.20
C GLY A 138 23.91 16.11 -42.89
N GLU A 139 22.78 16.10 -43.59
CA GLU A 139 21.63 15.18 -43.59
C GLU A 139 21.95 13.70 -43.28
N THR A 140 23.07 13.16 -43.79
CA THR A 140 23.47 11.75 -43.62
C THR A 140 23.80 11.34 -42.18
N ILE A 141 24.40 12.23 -41.36
CA ILE A 141 24.73 11.90 -39.96
C ILE A 141 23.47 11.87 -39.09
N CYS A 142 22.48 12.70 -39.43
CA CYS A 142 21.19 12.75 -38.76
C CYS A 142 20.35 11.49 -39.01
N GLU A 143 20.35 10.97 -40.24
CA GLU A 143 19.60 9.77 -40.60
C GLU A 143 20.12 8.52 -39.88
N VAL A 144 21.44 8.30 -39.85
CA VAL A 144 22.04 7.14 -39.15
C VAL A 144 21.69 7.15 -37.65
N ARG A 145 21.71 8.33 -37.02
CA ARG A 145 21.38 8.46 -35.59
C ARG A 145 19.90 8.22 -35.32
N LEU A 146 19.01 8.66 -36.21
CA LEU A 146 17.58 8.38 -36.15
C LEU A 146 17.31 6.88 -36.28
N GLN A 147 17.94 6.22 -37.27
CA GLN A 147 17.82 4.78 -37.48
C GLN A 147 18.32 3.99 -36.26
N GLN A 148 19.46 4.38 -35.68
CA GLN A 148 19.98 3.74 -34.48
C GLN A 148 19.05 3.88 -33.27
N LEU A 149 18.40 5.04 -33.11
CA LEU A 149 17.39 5.25 -32.07
C LEU A 149 16.18 4.35 -32.30
N HIS A 150 15.71 4.24 -33.55
CA HIS A 150 14.60 3.37 -33.92
C HIS A 150 14.89 1.89 -33.60
N ILE A 151 16.08 1.40 -33.94
CA ILE A 151 16.51 0.03 -33.64
C ILE A 151 16.54 -0.19 -32.12
N ARG A 152 17.13 0.74 -31.36
CA ARG A 152 17.22 0.62 -29.90
C ARG A 152 15.83 0.63 -29.26
N ASN A 153 14.92 1.46 -29.75
CA ASN A 153 13.56 1.53 -29.26
C ASN A 153 12.80 0.22 -29.55
N ALA A 154 12.89 -0.29 -30.78
CA ALA A 154 12.31 -1.57 -31.16
C ALA A 154 12.82 -2.73 -30.27
N GLN A 155 14.13 -2.79 -29.99
CA GLN A 155 14.71 -3.79 -29.10
C GLN A 155 14.22 -3.67 -27.65
N CYS A 156 14.06 -2.44 -27.14
CA CYS A 156 13.50 -2.21 -25.81
C CYS A 156 12.03 -2.61 -25.73
N GLN A 157 11.26 -2.32 -26.78
CA GLN A 157 9.85 -2.68 -26.88
C GLN A 157 9.68 -4.20 -26.87
N GLU A 158 10.45 -4.92 -27.70
CA GLU A 158 10.42 -6.39 -27.74
C GLU A 158 10.75 -7.03 -26.39
N LYS A 159 11.80 -6.54 -25.69
CA LYS A 159 12.13 -7.01 -24.34
C LYS A 159 11.01 -6.75 -23.34
N THR A 160 10.36 -5.60 -23.45
CA THR A 160 9.22 -5.24 -22.60
C THR A 160 8.04 -6.17 -22.85
N ASP A 161 7.75 -6.46 -24.11
CA ASP A 161 6.65 -7.34 -24.51
C ASP A 161 6.89 -8.79 -24.06
N LEU A 162 8.13 -9.30 -24.19
CA LEU A 162 8.52 -10.61 -23.64
C LEU A 162 8.32 -10.67 -22.12
N LYS A 163 8.79 -9.64 -21.38
CA LYS A 163 8.61 -9.57 -19.92
C LYS A 163 7.14 -9.47 -19.51
N ASN A 164 6.33 -8.76 -20.29
CA ASN A 164 4.89 -8.67 -20.06
C ASN A 164 4.19 -10.01 -20.30
N GLN A 165 4.60 -10.78 -21.31
CA GLN A 165 4.10 -12.13 -21.54
C GLN A 165 4.47 -13.08 -20.40
N GLU A 166 5.73 -13.07 -19.94
CA GLU A 166 6.18 -13.83 -18.76
C GLU A 166 5.33 -13.48 -17.52
N LEU A 167 5.13 -12.19 -17.26
CA LEU A 167 4.31 -11.71 -16.14
C LEU A 167 2.87 -12.19 -16.25
N LEU A 168 2.29 -12.18 -17.45
CA LEU A 168 0.93 -12.65 -17.69
C LEU A 168 0.80 -14.15 -17.41
N GLN A 169 1.76 -14.96 -17.84
CA GLN A 169 1.79 -16.40 -17.53
C GLN A 169 1.92 -16.66 -16.03
N LEU A 170 2.76 -15.90 -15.33
CA LEU A 170 2.89 -15.99 -13.87
C LEU A 170 1.59 -15.60 -13.16
N LYS A 171 0.93 -14.53 -13.60
CA LYS A 171 -0.38 -14.11 -13.04
C LYS A 171 -1.46 -15.19 -13.21
N LEU A 172 -1.53 -15.81 -14.38
CA LEU A 172 -2.48 -16.91 -14.64
C LEU A 172 -2.17 -18.12 -13.73
N THR A 173 -0.90 -18.48 -13.60
CA THR A 173 -0.45 -19.58 -12.74
C THR A 173 -0.76 -19.31 -11.26
N LEU A 174 -0.47 -18.10 -10.78
CA LEU A 174 -0.81 -17.66 -9.44
C LEU A 174 -2.33 -17.72 -9.20
N GLY A 175 -3.13 -17.26 -10.17
CA GLY A 175 -4.59 -17.34 -10.10
C GLY A 175 -5.10 -18.78 -9.98
N LYS A 176 -4.51 -19.72 -10.72
CA LYS A 176 -4.81 -21.16 -10.59
C LYS A 176 -4.44 -21.70 -9.22
N MET A 177 -3.23 -21.37 -8.72
CA MET A 177 -2.77 -21.81 -7.40
C MET A 177 -3.66 -21.26 -6.26
N VAL A 178 -4.08 -20.01 -6.33
CA VAL A 178 -4.98 -19.41 -5.33
C VAL A 178 -6.34 -20.12 -5.32
N LYS A 179 -6.89 -20.47 -6.48
CA LYS A 179 -8.14 -21.26 -6.56
C LYS A 179 -7.99 -22.62 -5.87
N VAL A 180 -6.88 -23.31 -6.12
CA VAL A 180 -6.56 -24.61 -5.48
C VAL A 180 -6.39 -24.45 -3.96
N LEU A 181 -5.65 -23.43 -3.52
CA LEU A 181 -5.45 -23.13 -2.10
C LEU A 181 -6.79 -22.88 -1.39
N ASN A 182 -7.68 -22.09 -1.98
CA ASN A 182 -8.99 -21.79 -1.42
C ASN A 182 -9.93 -23.01 -1.41
N LEU A 183 -9.76 -23.95 -2.36
CA LEU A 183 -10.45 -25.23 -2.30
C LEU A 183 -10.00 -26.06 -1.09
N TYR A 184 -8.69 -26.20 -0.88
CA TYR A 184 -8.16 -26.97 0.25
C TYR A 184 -8.46 -26.32 1.61
N LYS A 185 -8.45 -24.98 1.71
CA LYS A 185 -8.88 -24.26 2.91
C LYS A 185 -10.33 -24.59 3.29
N ARG A 186 -11.25 -24.62 2.32
CA ARG A 186 -12.65 -25.01 2.57
C ARG A 186 -12.77 -26.46 3.01
N LYS A 187 -12.14 -27.39 2.28
CA LYS A 187 -12.15 -28.82 2.66
C LYS A 187 -11.63 -29.05 4.08
N LEU A 188 -10.57 -28.33 4.46
CA LEU A 188 -10.00 -28.42 5.81
C LEU A 188 -10.99 -27.88 6.86
N HIS A 189 -11.62 -26.74 6.58
CA HIS A 189 -12.63 -26.14 7.45
C HIS A 189 -13.81 -27.09 7.66
N ASP A 190 -14.37 -27.64 6.58
CA ASP A 190 -15.51 -28.57 6.63
C ASP A 190 -15.16 -29.84 7.43
N ALA A 191 -13.96 -30.40 7.22
CA ALA A 191 -13.47 -31.55 7.98
C ALA A 191 -13.28 -31.22 9.48
N MET A 192 -12.84 -30.01 9.79
CA MET A 192 -12.66 -29.54 11.16
C MET A 192 -14.00 -29.35 11.87
N GLU A 193 -15.01 -28.80 11.19
CA GLU A 193 -16.38 -28.70 11.71
C GLU A 193 -17.01 -30.08 11.95
N MET A 194 -16.86 -31.00 10.99
CA MET A 194 -17.35 -32.37 11.12
C MET A 194 -16.66 -33.12 12.26
N SER A 195 -15.34 -32.93 12.43
CA SER A 195 -14.61 -33.48 13.58
C SER A 195 -15.15 -32.93 14.90
N LYS A 196 -15.44 -31.63 14.95
CA LYS A 196 -16.02 -30.98 16.13
C LYS A 196 -17.43 -31.49 16.45
N SER A 197 -18.28 -31.72 15.45
CA SER A 197 -19.61 -32.31 15.67
C SER A 197 -19.50 -33.76 16.14
N LEU A 198 -18.64 -34.57 15.51
CA LEU A 198 -18.40 -35.95 15.92
C LEU A 198 -17.86 -36.05 17.35
N MET A 199 -16.95 -35.16 17.76
CA MET A 199 -16.47 -35.12 19.14
C MET A 199 -17.61 -34.84 20.14
N LYS A 200 -18.52 -33.92 19.82
CA LYS A 200 -19.71 -33.67 20.66
C LYS A 200 -20.60 -34.90 20.75
N ASP A 201 -20.87 -35.54 19.62
CA ASP A 201 -21.68 -36.76 19.54
C ASP A 201 -21.06 -37.92 20.33
N VAL A 202 -19.74 -38.06 20.28
CA VAL A 202 -19.00 -39.08 21.05
C VAL A 202 -19.11 -38.78 22.54
N SER A 203 -18.94 -37.53 22.97
CA SER A 203 -19.11 -37.16 24.38
C SER A 203 -20.53 -37.44 24.87
N HIS A 204 -21.55 -37.04 24.10
CA HIS A 204 -22.95 -37.29 24.46
C HIS A 204 -23.27 -38.80 24.53
N ARG A 205 -22.77 -39.60 23.59
CA ARG A 205 -22.95 -41.06 23.63
C ARG A 205 -22.26 -41.71 24.83
N LYS A 206 -21.11 -41.21 25.25
CA LYS A 206 -20.42 -41.69 26.46
C LYS A 206 -21.23 -41.39 27.71
N GLU A 207 -21.77 -40.18 27.84
CA GLU A 207 -22.64 -39.79 28.96
C GLU A 207 -23.88 -40.69 29.05
N LEU A 208 -24.55 -40.94 27.91
CA LEU A 208 -25.71 -41.82 27.85
C LEU A 208 -25.35 -43.27 28.21
N LEU A 209 -24.18 -43.75 27.77
CA LEU A 209 -23.71 -45.10 28.10
C LEU A 209 -23.45 -45.24 29.61
N GLU A 210 -22.83 -44.26 30.24
CA GLU A 210 -22.65 -44.22 31.69
C GLU A 210 -23.99 -44.19 32.46
N GLU A 211 -25.02 -43.56 31.90
CA GLU A 211 -26.37 -43.57 32.48
C GLU A 211 -27.05 -44.94 32.37
N ILE A 212 -26.98 -45.57 31.20
CA ILE A 212 -27.52 -46.93 30.97
C ILE A 212 -26.79 -47.96 31.84
N GLU A 213 -25.46 -47.86 31.98
CA GLU A 213 -24.69 -48.76 32.84
C GLU A 213 -25.10 -48.62 34.31
N ARG A 214 -25.34 -47.39 34.79
CA ARG A 214 -25.87 -47.15 36.14
C ARG A 214 -27.28 -47.73 36.32
N GLU A 215 -28.16 -47.53 35.36
CA GLU A 215 -29.52 -48.08 35.40
C GLU A 215 -29.52 -49.61 35.33
N ALA A 216 -28.70 -50.21 34.48
CA ALA A 216 -28.56 -51.66 34.37
C ALA A 216 -28.04 -52.29 35.68
N ALA A 217 -27.05 -51.67 36.33
CA ALA A 217 -26.57 -52.11 37.63
C ALA A 217 -27.69 -52.05 38.70
N HIS A 218 -28.48 -50.98 38.70
CA HIS A 218 -29.60 -50.84 39.62
C HIS A 218 -30.71 -51.88 39.37
N VAL A 219 -31.06 -52.14 38.10
CA VAL A 219 -32.05 -53.16 37.72
C VAL A 219 -31.57 -54.56 38.10
N GLU A 220 -30.29 -54.88 37.94
CA GLU A 220 -29.74 -56.18 38.33
C GLU A 220 -29.74 -56.36 39.86
N GLU A 221 -29.49 -55.31 40.63
CA GLU A 221 -29.64 -55.31 42.09
C GLU A 221 -31.10 -55.61 42.50
N GLN A 222 -32.06 -54.86 41.95
CA GLN A 222 -33.49 -55.11 42.20
C GLN A 222 -33.93 -56.51 41.78
N ARG A 223 -33.42 -57.02 40.65
CA ARG A 223 -33.69 -58.38 40.19
C ARG A 223 -33.14 -59.42 41.17
N ALA A 224 -31.91 -59.25 41.67
CA ALA A 224 -31.30 -60.15 42.63
C ALA A 224 -32.09 -60.18 43.95
N GLU A 225 -32.55 -59.03 44.44
CA GLU A 225 -33.43 -58.93 45.60
C GLU A 225 -34.75 -59.70 45.37
N ALA A 226 -35.44 -59.42 44.26
CA ALA A 226 -36.69 -60.08 43.91
C ALA A 226 -36.53 -61.60 43.73
N GLU A 227 -35.43 -62.05 43.12
CA GLU A 227 -35.10 -63.47 43.01
C GLU A 227 -34.87 -64.13 44.38
N SER A 228 -34.19 -63.44 45.31
CA SER A 228 -33.95 -63.95 46.66
C SER A 228 -35.26 -64.17 47.41
N VAL A 229 -36.18 -63.21 47.33
CA VAL A 229 -37.52 -63.29 47.93
C VAL A 229 -38.33 -64.41 47.28
N ASN A 230 -38.31 -64.52 45.94
CA ASN A 230 -39.03 -65.57 45.22
C ASN A 230 -38.50 -66.98 45.58
N ARG A 231 -37.18 -67.16 45.69
CA ARG A 231 -36.58 -68.41 46.18
C ARG A 231 -37.07 -68.75 47.59
N GLN A 232 -37.14 -67.76 48.48
CA GLN A 232 -37.63 -67.96 49.84
C GLN A 232 -39.11 -68.35 49.88
N LEU A 233 -39.96 -67.68 49.10
CA LEU A 233 -41.38 -68.03 48.98
C LEU A 233 -41.59 -69.44 48.39
N ARG A 234 -40.83 -69.81 47.36
CA ARG A 234 -40.87 -71.18 46.78
C ARG A 234 -40.48 -72.25 47.80
N LYS A 235 -39.46 -71.97 48.63
CA LYS A 235 -39.07 -72.87 49.72
C LYS A 235 -40.17 -72.99 50.77
N GLN A 236 -40.80 -71.88 51.16
CA GLN A 236 -41.96 -71.92 52.07
C GLN A 236 -43.12 -72.72 51.48
N LEU A 237 -43.40 -72.59 50.18
CA LEU A 237 -44.41 -73.37 49.45
C LEU A 237 -44.07 -74.86 49.40
N SER A 238 -42.80 -75.24 49.22
CA SER A 238 -42.40 -76.66 49.23
C SER A 238 -42.45 -77.27 50.62
N ASP A 239 -42.08 -76.50 51.65
CA ASP A 239 -42.12 -76.93 53.05
C ASP A 239 -43.56 -77.00 53.58
N TYR A 240 -44.49 -76.28 52.95
CA TYR A 240 -45.91 -76.29 53.30
C TYR A 240 -46.55 -77.63 52.90
N ARG A 241 -46.91 -78.43 53.91
CA ARG A 241 -47.77 -79.60 53.73
C ARG A 241 -49.17 -79.29 54.21
N VAL A 242 -50.15 -79.48 53.34
CA VAL A 242 -51.59 -79.40 53.69
C VAL A 242 -51.87 -80.45 54.77
N PRO A 243 -52.25 -80.06 56.00
CA PRO A 243 -52.57 -81.01 57.05
C PRO A 243 -53.75 -81.90 56.62
N SER A 244 -53.66 -83.20 56.88
CA SER A 244 -54.76 -84.13 56.60
C SER A 244 -56.04 -83.66 57.30
N VAL A 245 -57.17 -83.73 56.61
CA VAL A 245 -58.50 -83.37 57.17
C VAL A 245 -58.73 -84.06 58.51
N LEU A 246 -58.29 -85.32 58.66
CA LEU A 246 -58.39 -86.04 59.93
C LEU A 246 -57.50 -85.45 61.03
N SER A 247 -56.32 -84.92 60.70
CA SER A 247 -55.47 -84.22 61.67
C SER A 247 -56.09 -82.89 62.13
N TYR A 248 -56.76 -82.18 61.21
CA TYR A 248 -57.50 -80.96 61.52
C TYR A 248 -58.73 -81.26 62.39
N VAL A 249 -59.53 -82.28 62.02
CA VAL A 249 -60.67 -82.76 62.82
C VAL A 249 -60.21 -83.22 64.21
N ARG A 250 -59.10 -83.96 64.32
CA ARG A 250 -58.53 -84.36 65.63
C ARG A 250 -58.12 -83.15 66.47
N LYS A 251 -57.51 -82.11 65.87
CA LYS A 251 -57.19 -80.87 66.58
C LYS A 251 -58.46 -80.13 67.01
N ILE A 252 -59.50 -80.08 66.18
CA ILE A 252 -60.81 -79.49 66.56
C ILE A 252 -61.44 -80.27 67.72
N MET A 253 -61.42 -81.60 67.68
CA MET A 253 -61.93 -82.42 68.79
C MET A 253 -61.12 -82.18 70.07
N ALA A 254 -59.80 -82.12 69.98
CA ALA A 254 -58.95 -81.81 71.14
C ALA A 254 -59.23 -80.41 71.70
N VAL A 255 -59.49 -79.41 70.84
CA VAL A 255 -59.93 -78.07 71.28
C VAL A 255 -61.30 -78.15 71.94
N SER A 256 -62.26 -78.87 71.36
CA SER A 256 -63.60 -79.06 71.94
C SER A 256 -63.53 -79.73 73.32
N ASP A 257 -62.67 -80.73 73.49
CA ASP A 257 -62.51 -81.44 74.76
C ASP A 257 -61.77 -80.57 75.80
N LEU A 258 -60.79 -79.77 75.36
CA LEU A 258 -60.18 -78.73 76.19
C LEU A 258 -61.20 -77.66 76.60
N GLU A 259 -62.08 -77.21 75.70
CA GLU A 259 -63.16 -76.26 76.02
C GLU A 259 -64.17 -76.85 77.00
N LYS A 260 -64.54 -78.13 76.85
CA LYS A 260 -65.41 -78.83 77.80
C LYS A 260 -64.75 -78.98 79.16
N SER A 261 -63.47 -79.34 79.20
CA SER A 261 -62.71 -79.44 80.45
C SER A 261 -62.47 -78.08 81.09
N LEU A 262 -62.25 -77.02 80.30
CA LEU A 262 -62.20 -75.63 80.77
C LEU A 262 -63.54 -75.25 81.39
N LYS A 263 -64.67 -75.49 80.71
CA LYS A 263 -66.01 -75.28 81.27
C LYS A 263 -66.25 -76.10 82.53
N ALA A 264 -65.79 -77.34 82.58
CA ALA A 264 -65.89 -78.18 83.77
C ALA A 264 -65.06 -77.61 84.93
N TRP A 265 -63.85 -77.12 84.67
CA TRP A 265 -63.01 -76.42 85.63
C TRP A 265 -63.62 -75.08 86.05
N GLU A 266 -64.21 -74.31 85.14
CA GLU A 266 -64.95 -73.09 85.42
C GLU A 266 -66.16 -73.38 86.31
N THR A 267 -66.92 -74.46 86.07
CA THR A 267 -67.99 -74.90 86.98
C THR A 267 -67.46 -75.37 88.33
N LYS A 268 -66.31 -76.07 88.38
CA LYS A 268 -65.68 -76.44 89.66
C LYS A 268 -65.19 -75.24 90.44
N VAL A 269 -64.61 -74.24 89.76
CA VAL A 269 -64.19 -72.96 90.36
C VAL A 269 -65.40 -72.15 90.80
N ALA A 270 -66.51 -72.17 90.05
CA ALA A 270 -67.76 -71.53 90.45
C ALA A 270 -68.36 -72.21 91.69
N VAL A 271 -68.38 -73.55 91.76
CA VAL A 271 -68.82 -74.31 92.96
C VAL A 271 -67.91 -74.03 94.15
N ALA A 272 -66.59 -73.94 93.95
CA ALA A 272 -65.62 -73.61 94.99
C ALA A 272 -65.63 -72.12 95.41
N LYS A 273 -66.27 -71.22 94.65
CA LYS A 273 -66.49 -69.81 95.02
C LYS A 273 -67.83 -69.55 95.69
N VAL A 274 -68.74 -70.54 95.70
CA VAL A 274 -70.08 -70.45 96.30
C VAL A 274 -70.17 -71.32 97.59
N SER A 275 -69.08 -71.99 97.98
CA SER A 275 -68.83 -72.48 99.35
C SER A 275 -67.83 -71.56 100.05
#